data_AF-A0A4R5E423-F1
#
_entry.id   AF-A0A4R5E423-F1
#
_cell.length_a   1.000
_cell.length_b   1.000
_cell.length_c   1.000
_cell.angle_alpha   90.00
_cell.angle_beta   90.00
_cell.angle_gamma   90.00
#
_symmetry.space_group_name_H-M   'P 1'
#
loop_
_entity.id
_entity.type
_entity.pdbx_description
1 polymer ?
#
loop_
_entity_poly.entity_id
_entity_poly.type
_entity_poly.pdbx_seq_one_letter_code
_entity_poly.pdbx_strand_id
1 'polypeptide(L)'
;MRPPSCVICTRTPQDEEQYSSFKIVRFSIDADEEALERERARDGWVGHPPWLMWFCGEHLAQGEELADLHWREAGERLRTT
;
A
#
# COMPACT_ATOMS: atom_id res chain seq x y z
N MET A 1 -0.95 -14.72 -2.47
CA MET A 1 -0.36 -13.48 -1.90
C MET A 1 0.25 -12.69 -3.04
N ARG A 2 0.02 -11.38 -3.10
CA ARG A 2 0.78 -10.52 -4.01
C ARG A 2 2.13 -10.23 -3.33
N PRO A 3 3.27 -10.56 -3.94
CA PRO A 3 4.56 -10.24 -3.36
C PRO A 3 4.72 -8.71 -3.24
N PRO A 4 5.50 -8.21 -2.27
CA PRO A 4 5.82 -6.79 -2.16
C PRO A 4 6.43 -6.28 -3.47
N SER A 5 5.95 -5.15 -3.95
CA SER A 5 6.54 -4.43 -5.08
C SER A 5 6.40 -2.95 -4.79
N CYS A 6 7.52 -2.23 -4.83
CA CYS A 6 7.54 -0.82 -4.51
C CYS A 6 6.68 -0.06 -5.51
N VAL A 7 5.70 0.71 -5.05
CA VAL A 7 4.79 1.44 -5.96
C VAL A 7 5.49 2.50 -6.81
N ILE A 8 6.64 3.02 -6.33
CA ILE A 8 7.42 4.04 -7.03
C ILE A 8 8.39 3.39 -8.03
N CYS A 9 9.34 2.58 -7.54
CA CYS A 9 10.41 2.05 -8.39
C CYS A 9 10.18 0.63 -8.92
N THR A 10 9.04 0.01 -8.61
CA THR A 10 8.62 -1.35 -9.03
C THR A 10 9.52 -2.49 -8.55
N ARG A 11 10.62 -2.20 -7.83
CA ARG A 11 11.53 -3.19 -7.25
C ARG A 11 10.75 -4.18 -6.38
N THR A 12 11.05 -5.46 -6.54
CA THR A 12 10.56 -6.56 -5.71
C THR A 12 11.72 -7.13 -4.90
N PRO A 13 11.48 -7.62 -3.67
CA PRO A 13 12.52 -8.27 -2.88
C PRO A 13 13.01 -9.55 -3.58
N GLN A 14 14.32 -9.81 -3.53
CA GLN A 14 14.95 -10.99 -4.15
C GLN A 14 15.24 -12.13 -3.16
N ASP A 15 15.20 -11.82 -1.87
CA ASP A 15 15.50 -12.73 -0.76
C ASP A 15 14.68 -12.34 0.49
N GLU A 16 14.76 -13.14 1.56
CA GLU A 16 14.03 -12.91 2.81
C GLU A 16 14.46 -11.62 3.53
N GLU A 17 15.73 -11.26 3.46
CA GLU A 17 16.27 -10.04 4.08
C GLU A 17 15.65 -8.81 3.42
N GLN A 18 15.68 -8.74 2.09
CA GLN A 18 15.03 -7.70 1.31
C GLN A 18 13.52 -7.72 1.53
N TYR A 19 12.88 -8.88 1.63
CA TYR A 19 11.44 -8.96 1.91
C TYR A 19 11.09 -8.23 3.20
N SER A 20 11.89 -8.42 4.26
CA SER A 20 11.68 -7.77 5.56
C SER A 20 11.85 -6.23 5.54
N SER A 21 12.60 -5.72 4.56
CA SER A 21 12.84 -4.29 4.35
C SER A 21 11.67 -3.56 3.71
N PHE A 22 10.77 -4.28 3.01
CA PHE A 22 9.58 -3.68 2.42
C PHE A 22 8.53 -3.45 3.50
N LYS A 23 7.91 -2.26 3.47
CA LYS A 23 6.83 -1.87 4.39
C LYS A 23 5.57 -1.54 3.62
N ILE A 24 4.42 -1.83 4.23
CA ILE A 24 3.12 -1.36 3.76
C ILE A 24 2.85 0.00 4.39
N VAL A 25 2.40 0.95 3.58
CA VAL A 25 1.74 2.16 4.05
C VAL A 25 0.24 2.03 3.80
N ARG A 26 -0.57 2.42 4.78
CA ARG A 26 -2.02 2.54 4.67
C ARG A 26 -2.38 3.98 4.31
N PHE A 27 -3.17 4.14 3.27
CA PHE A 27 -3.71 5.42 2.83
C PHE A 27 -5.15 5.59 3.29
N SER A 28 -5.62 6.83 3.31
CA SER A 28 -7.00 7.13 3.63
C SER A 28 -7.96 6.59 2.56
N ILE A 29 -9.17 6.30 3.01
CA ILE A 29 -10.29 5.75 2.22
C ILE A 29 -11.55 6.55 2.55
N ASP A 30 -12.55 6.51 1.66
CA ASP A 30 -13.84 7.15 1.93
C ASP A 30 -14.79 6.24 2.74
N ALA A 31 -15.95 6.78 3.13
CA ALA A 31 -16.91 6.07 3.97
C ALA A 31 -17.49 4.80 3.32
N ASP A 32 -17.61 4.78 1.99
CA ASP A 32 -18.12 3.63 1.23
C ASP A 32 -17.06 2.52 1.20
N GLU A 33 -15.81 2.89 0.96
CA GLU A 33 -14.66 1.98 1.01
C GLU A 33 -14.42 1.41 2.42
N GLU A 34 -14.62 2.22 3.47
CA GLU A 34 -14.61 1.72 4.85
C GLU A 34 -15.73 0.71 5.11
N ALA A 35 -16.93 0.94 4.57
CA ALA A 35 -18.05 0.00 4.70
C ALA A 35 -17.72 -1.34 4.02
N LEU A 36 -17.13 -1.29 2.83
CA LEU A 36 -16.64 -2.47 2.11
C LEU A 36 -15.52 -3.19 2.88
N GLU A 37 -14.60 -2.47 3.52
CA GLU A 37 -13.56 -3.07 4.37
C GLU A 37 -14.19 -3.82 5.55
N ARG A 38 -15.17 -3.21 6.23
CA ARG A 38 -15.89 -3.84 7.35
C ARG A 38 -16.68 -5.07 6.91
N GLU A 39 -17.30 -5.05 5.73
CA GLU A 39 -18.00 -6.21 5.15
C GLU A 39 -17.02 -7.34 4.85
N ARG A 40 -15.92 -7.04 4.14
CA ARG A 40 -14.86 -8.02 3.83
C ARG A 40 -14.27 -8.65 5.08
N ALA A 41 -14.03 -7.85 6.12
CA ALA A 41 -13.53 -8.36 7.40
C ALA A 41 -14.52 -9.33 8.05
N ARG A 42 -15.83 -9.05 7.98
CA ARG A 42 -16.89 -9.94 8.48
C ARG A 42 -16.93 -11.27 7.74
N ASP A 43 -16.70 -11.23 6.43
CA ASP A 43 -16.70 -12.41 5.56
C ASP A 43 -15.38 -13.20 5.62
N GLY A 44 -14.42 -12.77 6.45
CA GLY A 44 -13.12 -13.43 6.58
C GLY A 44 -12.26 -13.31 5.32
N TRP A 45 -12.46 -12.26 4.52
CA TRP A 45 -11.72 -12.05 3.28
C TRP A 45 -10.23 -11.87 3.56
N VAL A 46 -9.42 -12.61 2.80
CA VAL A 46 -7.95 -12.53 2.85
C VAL A 46 -7.41 -12.07 1.50
N GLY A 47 -6.95 -10.83 1.45
CA GLY A 47 -6.34 -10.26 0.25
C GLY A 47 -5.66 -8.93 0.53
N HIS A 48 -5.11 -8.32 -0.51
CA HIS A 48 -4.40 -7.04 -0.40
C HIS A 48 -5.32 -5.91 -0.87
N PRO A 49 -5.80 -5.03 0.04
CA PRO A 49 -6.64 -3.91 -0.33
C PRO A 49 -5.89 -2.85 -1.17
N PRO A 50 -6.59 -2.09 -2.05
CA PRO A 50 -5.97 -1.05 -2.87
C PRO A 50 -5.32 0.09 -2.07
N TRP A 51 -5.84 0.39 -0.88
CA TRP A 51 -5.33 1.44 0.02
C TRP A 51 -4.13 1.02 0.86
N LEU A 52 -3.67 -0.23 0.72
CA LEU A 52 -2.39 -0.67 1.26
C LEU A 52 -1.40 -0.72 0.11
N MET A 53 -0.30 0.03 0.17
CA MET A 53 0.72 0.03 -0.87
C MET A 53 2.09 -0.32 -0.29
N TRP A 54 2.88 -1.09 -1.05
CA TRP A 54 4.22 -1.52 -0.65
C TRP A 54 5.28 -0.52 -1.10
N PHE A 55 6.27 -0.31 -0.23
CA PHE A 55 7.42 0.55 -0.48
C PHE A 55 8.70 -0.18 -0.08
N CYS A 56 9.76 0.00 -0.87
CA CYS A 56 11.12 -0.32 -0.43
C CYS A 56 11.60 0.73 0.58
N GLY A 57 12.64 0.43 1.36
CA GLY A 57 13.17 1.34 2.37
C GLY A 57 13.55 2.73 1.84
N GLU A 58 13.99 2.83 0.57
CA GLU A 58 14.34 4.11 -0.09
C GLU A 58 13.14 5.04 -0.31
N HIS A 59 11.95 4.48 -0.51
CA HIS A 59 10.75 5.23 -0.92
C HIS A 59 9.64 5.25 0.14
N LEU A 60 9.90 4.66 1.32
CA LEU A 60 8.91 4.58 2.40
C LEU A 60 8.43 5.96 2.86
N ALA A 61 9.37 6.90 3.05
CA ALA A 61 9.07 8.25 3.52
C ALA A 61 8.07 8.98 2.59
N GLN A 62 8.22 8.86 1.28
CA GLN A 62 7.28 9.47 0.31
C GLN A 62 5.87 8.86 0.41
N GLY A 63 5.77 7.58 0.74
CA GLY A 63 4.49 6.94 1.01
C GLY A 63 3.84 7.50 2.28
N GLU A 64 4.62 7.60 3.36
CA GLU A 64 4.15 8.10 4.67
C GLU A 64 3.70 9.57 4.60
N GLU A 65 4.42 10.43 3.87
CA GLU A 65 4.07 11.84 3.66
C GLU A 65 2.70 12.04 2.99
N LEU A 66 2.21 11.03 2.25
CA LEU A 66 0.95 11.07 1.53
C LEU A 66 -0.13 10.17 2.16
N ALA A 67 0.14 9.56 3.32
CA ALA A 67 -0.75 8.57 3.95
C ALA A 67 -2.14 9.14 4.30
N ASP A 68 -2.21 10.43 4.60
CA ASP A 68 -3.46 11.12 4.91
C ASP A 68 -4.34 11.38 3.66
N LEU A 69 -3.77 11.28 2.46
CA LEU A 69 -4.53 11.42 1.22
C LEU A 69 -5.32 10.14 0.89
N HIS A 70 -6.39 10.31 0.13
CA HIS A 70 -7.11 9.18 -0.43
C HIS A 70 -6.18 8.36 -1.35
N TRP A 71 -6.21 7.03 -1.25
CA TRP A 71 -5.25 6.14 -1.92
C TRP A 71 -5.11 6.37 -3.44
N ARG A 72 -6.19 6.77 -4.11
CA ARG A 72 -6.16 7.11 -5.54
C ARG A 72 -5.30 8.34 -5.82
N GLU A 73 -5.50 9.40 -5.04
CA GLU A 73 -4.75 10.66 -5.15
C GLU A 73 -3.28 10.44 -4.80
N ALA A 74 -3.01 9.75 -3.69
CA ALA A 74 -1.65 9.40 -3.31
C ALA A 74 -0.95 8.58 -4.41
N GLY A 75 -1.63 7.57 -4.96
CA GLY A 75 -1.10 6.75 -6.04
C GLY A 75 -0.83 7.53 -7.33
N GLU A 76 -1.61 8.55 -7.65
CA GLU A 76 -1.33 9.46 -8.76
C GLU A 76 -0.05 10.28 -8.51
N ARG A 77 0.08 10.91 -7.34
CA ARG A 77 1.26 11.71 -6.98
C ARG A 77 2.55 10.88 -6.95
N LEU A 78 2.49 9.66 -6.42
CA LEU A 78 3.63 8.74 -6.33
C LEU A 78 4.14 8.26 -7.70
N ARG A 79 3.28 8.23 -8.73
CA ARG A 79 3.67 7.84 -10.11
C ARG A 79 4.26 8.97 -10.92
N THR A 80 4.09 10.21 -10.47
CA THR A 80 4.63 11.42 -11.12
C THR A 80 5.93 11.91 -10.50
N THR A 81 6.42 11.23 -9.46
CA THR A 81 7.70 11.52 -8.80
C THR A 81 8.83 10.71 -9.44
#